data_AF-A0A0F8VUW8-F1
#
_entry.id   AF-A0A0F8VUW8-F1
#
_cell.length_a   1.000
_cell.length_b   1.000
_cell.length_c   1.000
_cell.angle_alpha   90.00
_cell.angle_beta   90.00
_cell.angle_gamma   90.00
#
_symmetry.space_group_name_H-M   'P 1'
#
loop_
_entity.id
_entity.type
_entity.pdbx_description
1 polymer ?
#
loop_
_entity_poly.entity_id
_entity_poly.type
_entity_poly.pdbx_seq_one_letter_code
_entity_poly.pdbx_strand_id
1 'polypeptide(L)'
;FLIYEEENKLFLAMGTPRKWLKDGKAITVERAATYFGTLGYKLHSRVSSGEIEAVLKPPKCNSLKEVVIRFRHPEKKLMREVIVNGARHQDYDVDKETVRLTKLSDNMRVVVKY
;
A
#
# COMPACT_ATOMS: atom_id res chain seq x y z
N PHE A 1 -13.15 -1.56 0.19
CA PHE A 1 -12.79 -0.71 1.35
C PHE A 1 -11.40 -0.10 1.14
N LEU A 2 -11.14 1.02 1.81
CA LEU A 2 -9.85 1.72 1.80
C LEU A 2 -9.01 1.38 3.04
N ILE A 3 -9.66 1.09 4.16
CA ILE A 3 -9.06 0.55 5.39
C ILE A 3 -9.96 -0.58 5.87
N TYR A 4 -9.35 -1.66 6.35
CA TYR A 4 -10.01 -2.74 7.07
C TYR A 4 -9.05 -3.29 8.11
N GLU A 5 -9.58 -3.66 9.26
CA GLU A 5 -8.83 -4.06 10.44
C GLU A 5 -9.24 -5.48 10.81
N GLU A 6 -8.26 -6.34 11.04
CA GLU A 6 -8.50 -7.73 11.41
C GLU A 6 -7.39 -8.19 12.32
N GLU A 7 -7.76 -8.59 13.54
CA GLU A 7 -6.83 -9.01 14.60
C GLU A 7 -5.69 -8.01 14.82
N ASN A 8 -4.49 -8.34 14.34
CA ASN A 8 -3.26 -7.57 14.47
C ASN A 8 -2.77 -7.03 13.10
N LYS A 9 -3.68 -6.91 12.13
CA LYS A 9 -3.37 -6.54 10.74
C LYS A 9 -4.20 -5.36 10.26
N LEU A 10 -3.60 -4.57 9.38
CA LEU A 10 -4.27 -3.53 8.61
C LEU A 10 -4.24 -3.86 7.13
N PHE A 11 -5.42 -3.84 6.50
CA PHE A 11 -5.58 -4.02 5.07
C PHE A 11 -5.94 -2.69 4.41
N LEU A 12 -5.08 -2.23 3.51
CA LEU A 12 -5.16 -0.92 2.88
C LEU A 12 -5.48 -1.05 1.40
N ALA A 13 -6.35 -0.16 0.92
CA ALA A 13 -6.68 0.00 -0.50
C ALA A 13 -7.23 -1.26 -1.21
N MET A 14 -7.64 -2.31 -0.48
CA MET A 14 -8.04 -3.60 -1.06
C MET A 14 -9.20 -3.49 -2.06
N GLY A 15 -10.14 -2.58 -1.81
CA GLY A 15 -11.30 -2.33 -2.67
C GLY A 15 -11.14 -1.15 -3.62
N THR A 16 -9.92 -0.66 -3.83
CA THR A 16 -9.65 0.46 -4.75
C THR A 16 -10.08 0.10 -6.17
N PRO A 17 -10.95 0.89 -6.82
CA PRO A 17 -11.27 0.70 -8.23
C PRO A 17 -10.04 0.97 -9.12
N ARG A 18 -9.79 0.12 -10.12
CA ARG A 18 -8.68 0.29 -11.09
C ARG A 18 -8.67 1.68 -11.76
N LYS A 19 -9.86 2.23 -12.06
CA LYS A 19 -10.03 3.56 -12.68
C LYS A 19 -9.52 4.73 -11.81
N TRP A 20 -9.32 4.53 -10.51
CA TRP A 20 -8.74 5.52 -9.60
C TRP A 20 -7.22 5.53 -9.64
N LEU A 21 -6.61 4.47 -10.17
CA LEU A 21 -5.16 4.35 -10.34
C LEU A 21 -4.75 4.56 -11.80
N LYS A 22 -5.58 5.21 -12.65
CA LYS A 22 -5.12 5.69 -13.96
C LYS A 22 -3.91 6.61 -13.78
N ASP A 23 -3.13 6.75 -14.82
CA ASP A 23 -1.91 7.56 -14.77
C ASP A 23 -2.14 8.97 -14.22
N GLY A 24 -1.21 9.44 -13.38
CA GLY A 24 -1.25 10.73 -12.70
C GLY A 24 -2.26 10.85 -11.57
N LYS A 25 -3.11 9.83 -11.33
CA LYS A 25 -4.09 9.88 -10.24
C LYS A 25 -3.49 9.51 -8.90
N ALA A 26 -4.10 10.05 -7.85
CA ALA A 26 -3.75 9.72 -6.48
C ALA A 26 -4.98 9.46 -5.62
N ILE A 27 -4.79 8.63 -4.60
CA ILE A 27 -5.75 8.40 -3.51
C ILE A 27 -5.03 8.74 -2.23
N THR A 28 -5.62 9.59 -1.41
CA THR A 28 -5.05 10.01 -0.13
C THR A 28 -6.05 9.68 0.97
N VAL A 29 -5.56 9.01 2.01
CA VAL A 29 -6.26 8.83 3.28
C VAL A 29 -5.40 9.46 4.36
N GLU A 30 -5.95 10.46 5.04
CA GLU A 30 -5.24 11.22 6.06
C GLU A 30 -5.94 11.11 7.40
N ARG A 31 -5.12 10.94 8.45
CA ARG A 31 -5.56 10.96 9.85
C ARG A 31 -6.75 10.03 10.14
N ALA A 32 -6.79 8.86 9.50
CA ALA A 32 -7.83 7.88 9.75
C ALA A 32 -7.66 7.30 11.15
N ALA A 33 -8.74 7.35 11.95
CA ALA A 33 -8.78 6.67 13.23
C ALA A 33 -8.92 5.16 12.99
N THR A 34 -7.99 4.40 13.56
CA THR A 34 -7.95 2.93 13.54
C THR A 34 -7.83 2.44 14.98
N TYR A 35 -8.14 1.17 15.25
CA TYR A 35 -7.90 0.51 16.53
C TYR A 35 -6.43 0.65 16.98
N PHE A 36 -5.51 0.68 16.03
CA PHE A 36 -4.08 0.81 16.29
C PHE A 36 -3.62 2.27 16.46
N GLY A 37 -4.50 3.25 16.28
CA GLY A 37 -4.20 4.68 16.34
C GLY A 37 -4.37 5.38 14.99
N THR A 38 -3.70 6.51 14.80
CA THR A 38 -3.88 7.33 13.59
C THR A 38 -3.06 6.79 12.42
N LEU A 39 -3.73 6.41 11.34
CA LEU A 39 -3.14 5.95 10.08
C LEU A 39 -3.22 7.04 9.01
N GLY A 40 -2.22 7.10 8.12
CA GLY A 40 -2.33 7.83 6.86
C GLY A 40 -1.60 7.11 5.74
N TYR A 41 -2.12 7.18 4.52
CA TYR A 41 -1.40 6.73 3.34
C TYR A 41 -1.81 7.50 2.08
N LYS A 42 -0.91 7.54 1.11
CA LYS A 42 -1.15 8.08 -0.23
C LYS A 42 -0.68 7.08 -1.27
N LEU A 43 -1.56 6.70 -2.19
CA LEU A 43 -1.21 5.99 -3.42
C LEU A 43 -1.09 7.00 -4.56
N HIS A 44 0.02 6.98 -5.28
CA HIS A 44 0.25 7.79 -6.47
C HIS A 44 0.54 6.87 -7.65
N SER A 45 -0.35 6.90 -8.64
CA SER A 45 -0.20 6.12 -9.86
C SER A 45 0.64 6.87 -10.88
N ARG A 46 1.77 6.26 -11.27
CA ARG A 46 2.67 6.72 -12.32
C ARG A 46 2.87 5.60 -13.33
N VAL A 47 1.75 4.99 -13.75
CA VAL A 47 1.76 3.80 -14.60
C VAL A 47 2.30 4.07 -16.00
N SER A 48 2.32 5.33 -16.48
CA SER A 48 3.08 5.74 -17.67
C SER A 48 4.59 5.56 -17.49
N SER A 49 5.07 5.66 -16.25
CA SER A 49 6.46 5.37 -15.84
C SER A 49 6.65 3.93 -15.34
N GLY A 50 5.63 3.06 -15.49
CA GLY A 50 5.68 1.66 -15.09
C GLY A 50 5.57 1.38 -13.59
N GLU A 51 5.12 2.34 -12.78
CA GLU A 51 5.08 2.17 -11.32
C GLU A 51 3.84 2.74 -10.63
N ILE A 52 3.55 2.20 -9.44
CA ILE A 52 2.61 2.80 -8.48
C ILE A 52 3.34 2.89 -7.14
N GLU A 53 3.28 4.05 -6.51
CA GLU A 53 3.92 4.32 -5.22
C GLU A 53 2.89 4.50 -4.12
N ALA A 54 3.21 3.98 -2.94
CA ALA A 54 2.56 4.32 -1.69
C ALA A 54 3.54 5.05 -0.76
N VAL A 55 3.04 6.10 -0.11
CA VAL A 55 3.64 6.64 1.11
C VAL A 55 2.70 6.30 2.25
N LEU A 56 3.20 5.63 3.27
CA LEU A 56 2.46 5.13 4.42
C LEU A 56 3.03 5.73 5.71
N LYS A 57 2.14 6.22 6.56
CA LYS A 57 2.39 6.60 7.95
C LYS A 57 1.61 5.61 8.82
N PRO A 58 2.23 4.49 9.21
CA PRO A 58 1.54 3.48 10.00
C PRO A 58 1.24 4.04 11.40
N PRO A 59 0.17 3.59 12.05
CA PRO A 59 -0.09 3.98 13.42
C PRO A 59 0.95 3.34 14.37
N LYS A 60 1.24 4.02 15.48
CA LYS A 60 2.22 3.55 16.47
C LYS A 60 1.53 2.69 17.51
N CYS A 61 1.52 1.37 17.30
CA CYS A 61 0.96 0.43 18.27
C CYS A 61 1.69 -0.91 18.26
N ASN A 62 2.02 -1.42 19.44
CA ASN A 62 2.74 -2.69 19.61
C ASN A 62 1.94 -3.92 19.16
N SER A 63 0.61 -3.82 19.15
CA SER A 63 -0.27 -4.90 18.70
C SER A 63 -0.37 -5.00 17.18
N LEU A 64 -0.06 -3.94 16.42
CA LEU A 64 -0.02 -3.99 14.96
C LEU A 64 1.21 -4.79 14.51
N LYS A 65 1.00 -5.92 13.84
CA LYS A 65 2.06 -6.81 13.37
C LYS A 65 2.27 -6.76 11.86
N GLU A 66 1.22 -6.42 11.11
CA GLU A 66 1.25 -6.51 9.66
C GLU A 66 0.41 -5.40 9.01
N VAL A 67 0.96 -4.78 7.97
CA VAL A 67 0.20 -3.94 7.04
C VAL A 67 0.23 -4.58 5.66
N VAL A 68 -0.94 -4.87 5.11
CA VAL A 68 -1.12 -5.37 3.75
C VAL A 68 -1.70 -4.25 2.90
N ILE A 69 -0.99 -3.85 1.86
CA ILE A 69 -1.46 -2.80 0.93
C ILE A 69 -1.58 -3.37 -0.47
N ARG A 70 -2.71 -3.06 -1.14
CA ARG A 70 -2.99 -3.51 -2.50
C ARG A 70 -2.69 -2.44 -3.54
N PHE A 71 -1.98 -2.81 -4.61
CA PHE A 71 -1.66 -1.93 -5.74
C PHE A 71 -2.24 -2.51 -7.03
N ARG A 72 -3.34 -1.95 -7.52
CA ARG A 72 -4.05 -2.51 -8.68
C ARG A 72 -3.69 -1.75 -9.95
N HIS A 73 -2.86 -2.33 -10.81
CA HIS A 73 -2.55 -1.71 -12.10
C HIS A 73 -3.84 -1.53 -12.94
N PRO A 74 -4.12 -0.37 -13.54
CA PRO A 74 -5.37 -0.13 -14.30
C PRO A 74 -5.66 -1.20 -15.35
N GLU A 75 -4.61 -1.66 -16.02
CA GLU A 75 -4.63 -2.66 -17.10
C GLU A 75 -4.29 -4.09 -16.64
N LYS A 76 -4.27 -4.36 -15.33
CA LYS A 76 -3.92 -5.69 -14.77
C LYS A 76 -2.51 -6.20 -15.12
N LYS A 77 -1.54 -5.31 -15.33
CA LYS A 77 -0.13 -5.72 -15.46
C LYS A 77 0.34 -6.36 -14.14
N LEU A 78 1.22 -7.34 -14.27
CA LEU A 78 1.77 -8.08 -13.13
C LEU A 78 2.83 -7.26 -12.41
N MET A 79 2.91 -7.40 -11.09
CA MET A 79 4.02 -6.84 -10.32
C MET A 79 5.32 -7.54 -10.72
N ARG A 80 6.38 -6.76 -10.91
CA ARG A 80 7.72 -7.25 -11.30
C ARG A 80 8.76 -7.04 -10.22
N GLU A 81 8.68 -5.93 -9.52
CA GLU A 81 9.61 -5.58 -8.45
C GLU A 81 8.87 -4.74 -7.40
N VAL A 82 9.18 -4.99 -6.12
CA VAL A 82 8.72 -4.18 -5.00
C VAL A 82 9.93 -3.64 -4.25
N ILE A 83 9.91 -2.33 -4.00
CA ILE A 83 10.95 -1.61 -3.29
C ILE A 83 10.30 -0.95 -2.06
N VAL A 84 10.82 -1.26 -0.86
CA VAL A 84 10.37 -0.65 0.40
C VAL A 84 11.55 0.13 0.98
N ASN A 85 11.37 1.42 1.19
CA ASN A 85 12.39 2.33 1.72
C ASN A 85 13.74 2.25 0.99
N GLY A 86 13.71 2.05 -0.34
CA GLY A 86 14.90 1.95 -1.18
C GLY A 86 15.53 0.55 -1.27
N ALA A 87 15.07 -0.42 -0.47
CA ALA A 87 15.54 -1.79 -0.52
C ALA A 87 14.56 -2.71 -1.26
N ARG A 88 15.07 -3.73 -1.96
CA ARG A 88 14.23 -4.77 -2.57
C ARG A 88 13.44 -5.51 -1.49
N HIS A 89 12.17 -5.76 -1.77
CA HIS A 89 11.24 -6.42 -0.87
C HIS A 89 10.60 -7.61 -1.57
N GLN A 90 10.58 -8.77 -0.91
CA GLN A 90 10.13 -10.04 -1.51
C GLN A 90 8.75 -10.49 -1.01
N ASP A 91 8.24 -9.86 0.06
CA ASP A 91 6.96 -10.26 0.65
C ASP A 91 5.78 -9.56 -0.05
N TYR A 92 5.48 -10.03 -1.25
CA TYR A 92 4.35 -9.58 -2.07
C TYR A 92 3.70 -10.76 -2.82
N ASP A 93 2.46 -10.57 -3.23
CA ASP A 93 1.63 -11.57 -3.90
C ASP A 93 1.13 -10.97 -5.22
N VAL A 94 1.58 -11.55 -6.34
CA VAL A 94 1.31 -11.06 -7.69
C VAL A 94 -0.17 -11.22 -8.06
N ASP A 95 -0.80 -12.33 -7.66
CA ASP A 95 -2.18 -12.65 -8.00
C ASP A 95 -3.16 -11.79 -7.19
N LYS A 96 -2.86 -11.55 -5.91
CA LYS A 96 -3.65 -10.68 -5.04
C LYS A 96 -3.33 -9.19 -5.25
N GLU A 97 -2.24 -8.89 -5.93
CA GLU A 97 -1.71 -7.54 -6.15
C GLU A 97 -1.38 -6.83 -4.81
N THR A 98 -0.85 -7.57 -3.83
CA THR A 98 -0.63 -7.07 -2.45
C THR A 98 0.83 -7.12 -2.03
N VAL A 99 1.25 -6.14 -1.25
CA VAL A 99 2.54 -6.11 -0.55
C VAL A 99 2.29 -6.21 0.95
N ARG A 100 3.02 -7.09 1.63
CA ARG A 100 2.98 -7.26 3.10
C ARG A 100 4.16 -6.56 3.75
N LEU A 101 3.90 -5.82 4.82
CA LEU A 101 4.90 -5.07 5.59
C LEU A 101 4.82 -5.48 7.06
N THR A 102 5.89 -6.08 7.57
CA THR A 102 5.99 -6.52 8.98
C THR A 102 6.98 -5.68 9.80
N LYS A 103 7.92 -5.00 9.13
CA LYS A 103 8.85 -4.05 9.73
C LYS A 103 8.37 -2.63 9.44
N LEU A 104 7.65 -2.05 10.39
CA LEU A 104 7.05 -0.72 10.24
C LEU A 104 7.98 0.37 10.78
N SER A 105 8.03 1.50 10.08
CA SER A 105 8.72 2.73 10.48
C SER A 105 7.78 3.93 10.34
N ASP A 106 8.11 5.06 10.97
CA ASP A 106 7.25 6.27 11.01
C ASP A 106 6.79 6.75 9.63
N ASN A 107 7.66 6.63 8.62
CA ASN A 107 7.31 6.86 7.23
C ASN A 107 7.84 5.69 6.42
N MET A 108 6.98 5.11 5.59
CA MET A 108 7.32 4.04 4.67
C MET A 108 7.01 4.47 3.24
N ARG A 109 7.96 4.26 2.34
CA ARG A 109 7.77 4.43 0.90
C ARG A 109 7.83 3.07 0.24
N VAL A 110 6.74 2.68 -0.43
CA VAL A 110 6.62 1.43 -1.17
C VAL A 110 6.46 1.77 -2.65
N VAL A 111 7.30 1.23 -3.51
CA VAL A 111 7.19 1.37 -4.96
C VAL A 111 6.99 -0.01 -5.56
N VAL A 112 5.93 -0.16 -6.33
CA VAL A 112 5.68 -1.37 -7.12
C VAL A 112 5.90 -1.05 -8.58
N LYS A 113 6.77 -1.81 -9.23
CA LYS A 113 7.01 -1.75 -10.68
C LYS A 113 6.25 -2.87 -11.40
N TYR A 114 5.81 -2.59 -12.62
CA TYR A 114 4.99 -3.46 -13.47
C TYR A 114 5.65 -3.76 -14.81
#